data_AF-A0A8J7KXD0-F1
#
_entry.id   AF-A0A8J7KXD0-F1
#
_cell.length_a   1.000
_cell.length_b   1.000
_cell.length_c   1.000
_cell.angle_alpha   90.00
_cell.angle_beta   90.00
_cell.angle_gamma   90.00
#
_symmetry.space_group_name_H-M   'P 1'
#
loop_
_entity.id
_entity.type
_entity.pdbx_description
1 polymer ?
#
loop_
_entity_poly.entity_id
_entity_poly.type
_entity_poly.pdbx_seq_one_letter_code
_entity_poly.pdbx_strand_id
1 'polypeptide(L)' 'MKQYCRYCANAVAADLIGIWCEAKKKEYSASTAKAENHCTDFIYCDIDAFYCGDDSKRYKPRIPKQEQCEGQISLF' A
#
# COMPACT_ATOMS: atom_id res chain seq x y z
N MET A 1 -6.32 2.74 -7.09
CA MET A 1 -5.18 2.34 -6.25
C MET A 1 -5.02 0.84 -6.36
N LYS A 2 -3.80 0.32 -6.52
CA LYS A 2 -3.55 -1.13 -6.47
C LYS A 2 -3.76 -1.61 -5.03
N GLN A 3 -4.46 -2.72 -4.86
CA GLN A 3 -4.79 -3.23 -3.54
C GLN A 3 -3.68 -4.15 -3.02
N TYR A 4 -3.25 -3.92 -1.78
CA TYR A 4 -2.20 -4.69 -1.11
C TYR A 4 -2.63 -4.99 0.32
N CYS A 5 -2.43 -6.21 0.82
CA CYS A 5 -2.87 -6.56 2.18
C CYS A 5 -2.18 -5.70 3.25
N ARG A 6 -0.97 -5.20 3.00
CA ARG A 6 -0.27 -4.28 3.92
C ARG A 6 -1.02 -2.96 4.20
N TYR A 7 -1.96 -2.58 3.32
CA TYR A 7 -2.80 -1.39 3.45
C TYR A 7 -4.25 -1.76 3.77
N CYS A 8 -4.46 -2.92 4.40
CA CYS A 8 -5.77 -3.38 4.84
C CYS A 8 -5.93 -3.13 6.34
N ALA A 9 -7.05 -2.56 6.78
CA ALA A 9 -7.35 -2.38 8.21
C ALA A 9 -7.51 -3.72 8.95
N ASN A 10 -7.82 -4.80 8.23
CA ASN A 10 -7.90 -6.16 8.78
C ASN A 10 -6.53 -6.84 8.88
N ALA A 11 -5.44 -6.18 8.48
CA ALA A 11 -4.08 -6.71 8.56
C ALA A 11 -3.39 -6.19 9.82
N VAL A 12 -3.03 -7.11 10.71
CA VAL A 12 -2.22 -6.84 11.89
C VAL A 12 -0.82 -7.39 11.61
N ALA A 13 0.22 -6.59 11.80
CA ALA A 13 1.59 -7.11 11.69
C ALA A 13 1.82 -8.15 12.79
N ALA A 14 2.17 -9.36 12.36
CA ALA A 14 2.59 -10.45 13.22
C ALA A 14 4.10 -10.61 12.99
N ASP A 15 4.89 -9.92 13.82
CA ASP A 15 6.34 -9.81 13.68
C ASP A 15 6.82 -9.30 12.30
N LEU A 16 8.14 -9.20 12.10
CA LEU A 16 8.72 -8.74 10.83
C LEU A 16 8.58 -9.76 9.67
N ILE A 17 7.97 -10.91 9.92
CA ILE A 17 7.96 -12.06 9.00
C ILE A 17 6.64 -12.11 8.19
N GLY A 18 5.53 -11.66 8.78
CA GLY A 18 4.21 -11.84 8.19
C GLY A 18 3.16 -10.84 8.67
N ILE A 19 1.94 -11.06 8.20
CA ILE A 19 0.74 -10.34 8.66
C ILE A 19 -0.34 -11.36 9.01
N TRP A 20 -1.06 -11.08 10.09
CA TRP A 20 -2.29 -11.75 10.42
C TRP A 20 -3.47 -11.03 9.79
N CYS A 21 -4.33 -11.76 9.08
CA CYS A 21 -5.59 -11.23 8.57
C CYS A 21 -6.73 -11.59 9.52
N GLU A 22 -7.35 -10.61 10.16
CA GLU A 22 -8.44 -10.84 11.12
C GLU A 22 -9.72 -11.35 10.43
N ALA A 23 -10.05 -10.82 9.26
CA ALA A 23 -11.24 -11.24 8.50
C ALA A 23 -11.20 -12.72 8.11
N LYS A 24 -10.01 -13.23 7.74
CA LYS A 24 -9.81 -14.62 7.30
C LYS A 24 -9.23 -15.53 8.37
N LYS A 25 -8.86 -14.99 9.53
CA LYS A 25 -8.19 -15.67 10.64
C LYS A 25 -7.01 -16.51 10.16
N LYS A 26 -6.14 -15.91 9.35
CA LYS A 26 -5.00 -16.60 8.71
C LYS A 26 -3.79 -15.68 8.61
N GLU A 27 -2.61 -16.27 8.76
CA GLU A 27 -1.33 -15.61 8.55
C GLU A 27 -0.90 -15.66 7.07
N TYR A 28 -0.32 -14.57 6.61
CA TYR A 28 0.25 -14.41 5.28
C TYR A 28 1.70 -13.95 5.38
N SER A 29 2.55 -14.44 4.48
CA SER A 29 3.93 -14.00 4.39
C SER A 29 4.03 -12.51 4.03
N ALA A 30 5.12 -11.86 4.44
CA ALA A 30 5.36 -10.47 4.05
C ALA A 30 5.41 -10.25 2.54
N SER A 31 5.90 -11.24 1.78
CA SER A 31 5.90 -11.22 0.31
C SER A 31 4.49 -11.17 -0.25
N THR A 32 3.59 -12.01 0.27
CA THR A 32 2.17 -12.01 -0.12
C THR A 32 1.49 -10.69 0.26
N ALA A 33 1.84 -10.11 1.41
CA ALA A 33 1.27 -8.85 1.86
C ALA A 33 1.62 -7.65 0.97
N LYS A 34 2.82 -7.67 0.39
CA LYS A 34 3.34 -6.65 -0.53
C LYS A 34 2.91 -6.87 -1.98
N ALA A 35 2.44 -8.07 -2.32
CA ALA A 35 1.91 -8.38 -3.64
C ALA A 35 0.50 -7.79 -3.82
N GLU A 36 0.20 -7.40 -5.05
CA GLU A 36 -1.13 -6.93 -5.43
C GLU A 36 -2.16 -8.05 -5.27
N ASN A 37 -3.35 -7.74 -4.75
CA ASN A 37 -4.42 -8.71 -4.58
C ASN A 37 -5.82 -8.12 -4.85
N HIS A 38 -6.82 -9.00 -4.87
CA HIS A 38 -8.23 -8.66 -5.13
C HIS A 38 -9.16 -9.20 -4.03
N CYS A 39 -8.72 -9.10 -2.77
CA CYS A 39 -9.52 -9.54 -1.62
C CYS A 39 -10.80 -8.71 -1.49
N THR A 40 -11.96 -9.37 -1.40
CA THR A 40 -13.28 -8.74 -1.25
C THR A 40 -13.48 -8.08 0.11
N ASP A 41 -12.83 -8.60 1.14
CA ASP A 41 -12.91 -8.10 2.52
C ASP A 41 -11.90 -6.98 2.81
N PHE A 42 -11.40 -6.32 1.76
CA PHE A 42 -10.38 -5.29 1.89
C PHE A 42 -10.96 -3.98 2.38
N ILE A 43 -10.37 -3.47 3.45
CA ILE A 43 -10.71 -2.17 4.03
C ILE A 43 -9.46 -1.32 3.95
N TYR A 44 -9.49 -0.26 3.16
CA TYR A 44 -8.31 0.57 2.95
C TYR A 44 -7.84 1.25 4.26
N CYS A 45 -6.55 1.16 4.53
CA CYS A 45 -5.83 1.87 5.59
C CYS A 45 -4.58 2.53 4.97
N ASP A 46 -4.39 3.82 5.20
CA ASP A 46 -3.22 4.57 4.71
C ASP A 46 -1.92 4.24 5.45
N ILE A 47 -2.06 3.69 6.66
CA ILE A 47 -0.98 3.18 7.50
C ILE A 47 -0.58 1.80 6.98
N ASP A 48 0.72 1.62 6.78
CA ASP A 48 1.28 0.31 6.48
C ASP A 48 1.29 -0.56 7.73
N ALA A 49 0.67 -1.73 7.66
CA ALA A 49 0.68 -2.71 8.74
C ALA A 49 2.11 -3.01 9.25
N PHE A 50 3.12 -3.05 8.36
CA PHE A 50 4.53 -3.31 8.74
C PHE A 50 5.22 -2.14 9.45
N TYR A 51 4.66 -0.93 9.37
CA TYR A 51 5.28 0.28 9.91
C TYR A 51 4.27 1.09 10.75
N CYS A 52 3.36 0.40 11.44
CA CYS A 52 2.40 1.04 12.33
C CYS A 52 3.16 1.80 13.44
N GLY A 53 3.20 3.13 13.35
CA GLY A 53 3.95 4.02 14.25
C GLY A 53 5.01 4.90 13.57
N ASP A 54 5.31 4.68 12.28
CA ASP A 54 6.23 5.53 11.50
C ASP A 54 5.46 6.30 10.41
N ASP A 55 5.05 7.52 10.76
CA ASP A 55 4.31 8.42 9.86
C ASP A 55 5.04 8.76 8.56
N SER A 56 6.37 8.61 8.54
CA SER A 56 7.17 8.86 7.34
C SER A 56 6.93 7.83 6.22
N LYS A 57 6.42 6.65 6.58
CA LYS A 57 6.22 5.49 5.69
C LYS A 57 4.77 5.25 5.26
N ARG A 58 3.87 6.19 5.58
CA ARG A 58 2.49 6.16 5.05
C ARG A 58 2.48 6.08 3.53
N TYR A 59 1.44 5.44 3.00
CA TYR A 59 1.28 5.34 1.55
C TYR A 59 1.16 6.73 0.93
N LYS A 60 2.07 7.07 0.01
CA LYS A 60 2.01 8.28 -0.80
C LYS A 60 1.64 7.89 -2.23
N PRO A 61 0.41 8.19 -2.71
CA PRO A 61 0.05 7.92 -4.10
C PRO A 61 1.02 8.64 -5.03
N ARG A 62 1.46 7.97 -6.10
CA ARG A 62 2.28 8.61 -7.13
C ARG A 62 1.46 9.73 -7.77
N ILE A 63 1.97 10.96 -7.68
CA ILE A 63 1.45 12.07 -8.48
C ILE A 63 1.86 11.77 -9.92
N PRO A 64 0.90 11.65 -10.86
CA PRO A 64 1.25 11.47 -12.27
C PRO A 64 2.08 12.66 -12.72
N LYS A 65 3.18 12.39 -13.43
CA LYS A 65 3.99 13.46 -14.03
C LYS A 65 3.07 14.20 -15.01
N GLN A 66 2.92 15.52 -14.84
CA GLN A 66 2.23 16.33 -15.86
C GLN A 66 2.99 16.12 -17.17
N GLU A 67 2.29 15.61 -18.18
CA GLU A 67 2.79 15.62 -19.55
C GLU A 67 2.99 17.09 -19.93
N GLN A 68 4.17 17.42 -20.47
CA GLN A 68 4.39 18.75 -21.03
C GLN A 68 3.38 18.94 -22.15
N CYS A 69 2.44 19.88 -21.98
CA CYS A 69 1.59 20.31 -23.09
C CYS A 69 2.51 20.72 -24.26
N GLU A 70 2.29 20.10 -25.42
CA GLU A 70 2.97 20.43 -26.67
C GLU A 70 2.77 21.92 -26.95
N GLY A 71 3.84 22.72 -26.80
CA GLY A 71 3.77 24.17 -26.94
C GLY A 71 4.80 24.96 -26.13
N GLN A 72 5.56 24.32 -25.23
CA GLN A 72 6.67 25.00 -24.54
C GLN A 72 7.88 25.13 -25.49
N ILE A 73 7.87 26.18 -26.31
CA ILE A 73 9.05 26.68 -27.01
C ILE A 73 10.10 27.10 -25.97
N SER A 74 11.24 26.42 -25.94
CA SER A 74 12.43 26.90 -25.24
C SER A 74 12.92 28.17 -25.94
N LEU A 75 12.76 29.33 -25.29
CA LEU A 75 13.48 30.53 -25.65
C LEU A 75 14.81 30.52 -24.89
N PHE A 76 15.86 30.24 -25.68
CA PHE A 76 17.30 30.29 -25.37
C PHE A 76 17.92 29.08 -24.68
#